data_AF-A0A5M9ZIV6-F1
#
_entry.id   AF-A0A5M9ZIV6-F1
#
_cell.length_a   1.000
_cell.length_b   1.000
_cell.length_c   1.000
_cell.angle_alpha   90.00
_cell.angle_beta   90.00
_cell.angle_gamma   90.00
#
_symmetry.space_group_name_H-M   'P 1'
#
loop_
_entity.id
_entity.type
_entity.pdbx_description
1 polymer ?
#
loop_
_entity_poly.entity_id
_entity_poly.type
_entity_poly.pdbx_seq_one_letter_code
_entity_poly.pdbx_strand_id
1 'polypeptide(L)'
;MRMLQGDDGTGRISAALCASLNTNPSVHAAAGIFGSHAATIIKAPGQRFSYVPVVGDITRILSVNNASDYDDGFFIERQTATGIGIADGDNVQVRLDDDAVQTGVAHVVDADRGFADTSRLWAYAAPQGNLTDCYVEFVPRRYPMTSMRSAG
;
A
#
# COMPACT_ATOMS: atom_id res chain seq x y z
N MET A 1 8.33 -15.77 1.73
CA MET A 1 7.36 -14.94 2.47
C MET A 1 7.23 -15.55 3.86
N ARG A 2 7.56 -14.82 4.93
CA ARG A 2 7.51 -15.32 6.31
C ARG A 2 6.62 -14.36 7.11
N MET A 3 5.48 -14.83 7.61
CA MET A 3 4.63 -14.06 8.52
C MET A 3 5.37 -13.88 9.85
N LEU A 4 5.39 -12.66 10.39
CA LEU A 4 5.92 -12.39 11.73
C LEU A 4 4.79 -11.97 12.66
N GLN A 5 4.91 -12.45 13.89
CA GLN A 5 4.00 -12.28 15.02
C GLN A 5 3.69 -10.79 15.28
N GLY A 6 2.51 -10.37 14.86
CA GLY A 6 1.79 -9.20 15.36
C GLY A 6 0.41 -9.59 15.87
N ASP A 7 0.27 -10.87 16.22
CA ASP A 7 -0.95 -11.51 16.64
C ASP A 7 -1.20 -11.18 18.12
N ASP A 8 -2.29 -10.48 18.42
CA ASP A 8 -2.76 -10.21 19.79
C ASP A 8 -3.21 -11.47 20.56
N GLY A 9 -2.97 -12.65 19.99
CA GLY A 9 -3.43 -13.94 20.48
C GLY A 9 -4.81 -14.32 19.94
N THR A 10 -5.40 -13.51 19.05
CA THR A 10 -6.71 -13.74 18.42
C THR A 10 -6.67 -13.95 16.90
N GLY A 11 -5.48 -13.93 16.30
CA GLY A 11 -5.23 -13.97 14.86
C GLY A 11 -5.17 -12.58 14.20
N ARG A 12 -5.14 -11.48 14.96
CA ARG A 12 -5.31 -10.12 14.42
C ARG A 12 -4.02 -9.32 14.42
N ILE A 13 -3.73 -8.64 13.31
CA ILE A 13 -2.49 -7.88 13.11
C ILE A 13 -2.71 -6.42 13.51
N SER A 14 -1.96 -5.92 14.49
CA SER A 14 -2.05 -4.52 14.92
C SER A 14 -1.57 -3.53 13.84
N ALA A 15 -2.37 -2.50 13.55
CA ALA A 15 -2.04 -1.46 12.59
C ALA A 15 -0.81 -0.64 13.01
N ALA A 16 -0.76 -0.23 14.28
CA ALA A 16 0.37 0.51 14.84
C ALA A 16 1.66 -0.31 14.76
N LEU A 17 1.60 -1.61 15.07
CA LEU A 17 2.75 -2.49 14.98
C LEU A 17 3.25 -2.59 13.53
N CYS A 18 2.36 -2.86 12.57
CA CYS A 18 2.73 -2.94 11.17
C CYS A 18 3.40 -1.64 10.68
N ALA A 19 2.82 -0.48 10.96
CA ALA A 19 3.37 0.81 10.59
C ALA A 19 4.76 1.05 11.21
N SER A 20 4.94 0.67 12.47
CA SER A 20 6.20 0.83 13.20
C SER A 20 7.36 -0.01 12.64
N LEU A 21 7.09 -1.06 11.87
CA LEU A 21 8.14 -1.88 11.24
C LEU A 21 9.03 -1.06 10.32
N ASN A 22 8.53 0.04 9.74
CA ASN A 22 9.33 0.96 8.92
C ASN A 22 10.47 1.66 9.70
N THR A 23 10.43 1.61 11.03
CA THR A 23 11.53 2.13 11.88
C THR A 23 12.66 1.12 12.08
N ASN A 24 12.46 -0.13 11.67
CA ASN A 24 13.46 -1.19 11.81
C ASN A 24 14.44 -1.16 10.63
N PRO A 25 15.77 -1.06 10.86
CA PRO A 25 16.76 -0.98 9.78
C PRO A 25 16.87 -2.23 8.90
N SER A 26 16.27 -3.36 9.32
CA SER A 26 16.19 -4.58 8.49
C SER A 26 14.98 -4.60 7.57
N VAL A 27 14.03 -3.69 7.75
CA VAL A 27 12.81 -3.56 6.96
C VAL A 27 13.04 -2.49 5.91
N HIS A 28 12.80 -2.83 4.65
CA HIS A 28 12.84 -1.87 3.56
C HIS A 28 11.55 -1.04 3.51
N ALA A 29 10.40 -1.71 3.57
CA ALA A 29 9.09 -1.10 3.64
C ALA A 29 8.10 -2.05 4.34
N ALA A 30 7.11 -1.49 5.01
CA ALA A 30 5.99 -2.21 5.59
C ALA A 30 4.70 -1.42 5.43
N ALA A 31 3.64 -2.09 5.01
CA ALA A 31 2.33 -1.49 4.84
C ALA A 31 1.20 -2.42 5.28
N GLY A 32 0.21 -1.86 5.97
CA GLY A 32 -0.96 -2.56 6.46
C GLY A 32 -2.21 -2.20 5.68
N ILE A 33 -3.14 -3.15 5.52
CA ILE A 33 -4.44 -2.95 4.88
C ILE A 33 -5.57 -3.28 5.88
N PHE A 34 -6.58 -2.41 6.00
CA PHE A 34 -7.72 -2.61 6.91
C PHE A 34 -8.87 -3.44 6.33
N GLY A 35 -8.90 -3.64 5.02
CA GLY A 35 -10.03 -4.17 4.26
C GLY A 35 -10.32 -3.25 3.08
N SER A 36 -11.43 -3.47 2.39
CA SER A 36 -11.81 -2.60 1.26
C SER A 36 -13.30 -2.30 1.23
N HIS A 37 -13.62 -1.10 0.76
CA HIS A 37 -14.99 -0.62 0.53
C HIS A 37 -15.20 -0.38 -0.96
N ALA A 38 -16.44 -0.48 -1.44
CA ALA A 38 -16.73 -0.08 -2.80
C ALA A 38 -16.69 1.46 -2.89
N ALA A 39 -16.09 1.97 -3.97
CA ALA A 39 -16.00 3.39 -4.21
C ALA A 39 -16.14 3.74 -5.69
N THR A 40 -16.46 4.99 -5.96
CA THR A 40 -16.49 5.58 -7.30
C THR A 40 -15.77 6.92 -7.28
N ILE A 41 -15.00 7.22 -8.33
CA ILE A 41 -14.47 8.56 -8.53
C ILE A 41 -15.53 9.34 -9.31
N ILE A 42 -15.93 10.51 -8.82
CA ILE A 42 -17.03 11.28 -9.42
C ILE A 42 -16.74 11.67 -10.87
N LYS A 43 -15.48 11.91 -11.23
CA LYS A 43 -15.02 12.20 -12.61
C LYS A 43 -15.11 10.99 -13.55
N ALA A 44 -15.18 9.77 -13.00
CA ALA A 44 -15.29 8.51 -13.74
C ALA A 44 -16.58 7.74 -13.34
N PRO A 45 -17.76 8.34 -13.55
CA PRO A 45 -19.01 7.73 -13.12
C PRO A 45 -19.24 6.42 -13.89
N GLY A 46 -19.46 5.33 -13.17
CA GLY A 46 -19.68 3.99 -13.74
C GLY A 46 -18.49 3.03 -13.56
N GLN A 47 -17.29 3.53 -13.25
CA GLN A 47 -16.18 2.67 -12.85
C GLN A 47 -16.19 2.46 -11.34
N ARG A 48 -16.13 1.19 -10.93
CA ARG A 48 -16.04 0.80 -9.53
C ARG A 48 -14.59 0.60 -9.13
N PHE A 49 -14.26 1.13 -7.97
CA PHE A 49 -12.97 0.99 -7.33
C PHE A 49 -13.16 0.29 -6.00
N SER A 50 -12.10 -0.39 -5.55
CA SER A 50 -11.98 -0.79 -4.15
C SER A 50 -11.19 0.29 -3.41
N TYR A 51 -11.84 1.02 -2.52
CA TYR A 51 -11.18 1.92 -1.59
C TYR A 51 -10.52 1.11 -0.47
N VAL A 52 -9.22 1.26 -0.31
CA VAL A 52 -8.38 0.43 0.56
C VAL A 52 -7.68 1.36 1.56
N PRO A 53 -8.18 1.48 2.80
CA PRO A 53 -7.48 2.21 3.84
C PRO A 53 -6.19 1.48 4.21
N VAL A 54 -5.09 2.23 4.32
CA VAL A 54 -3.76 1.68 4.59
C VAL A 54 -2.97 2.46 5.62
N VAL A 55 -1.95 1.81 6.19
CA VAL A 55 -0.95 2.43 7.09
C VAL A 55 0.46 2.02 6.63
N GLY A 56 1.47 2.79 7.04
CA GLY A 56 2.86 2.53 6.65
C GLY A 56 3.14 2.95 5.20
N ASP A 57 4.14 2.34 4.57
CA ASP A 57 4.63 2.74 3.26
C ASP A 57 4.05 1.86 2.14
N ILE A 58 2.76 2.08 1.84
CA ILE A 58 2.07 1.30 0.79
C ILE A 58 2.71 1.53 -0.58
N THR A 59 3.19 2.73 -0.87
CA THR A 59 3.68 3.08 -2.21
C THR A 59 4.96 2.32 -2.52
N ARG A 60 5.88 2.18 -1.57
CA ARG A 60 7.04 1.28 -1.73
C ARG A 60 6.66 -0.18 -1.89
N ILE A 61 5.64 -0.65 -1.18
CA ILE A 61 5.13 -2.03 -1.32
C ILE A 61 4.53 -2.26 -2.71
N LEU A 62 3.87 -1.25 -3.29
CA LEU A 62 3.31 -1.34 -4.64
C LEU A 62 4.40 -1.41 -5.71
N SER A 63 5.46 -0.62 -5.57
CA SER A 63 6.64 -0.68 -6.43
C SER A 63 7.83 0.03 -5.78
N VAL A 64 9.02 -0.55 -5.96
CA VAL A 64 10.28 0.04 -5.46
C VAL A 64 10.60 1.41 -6.08
N ASN A 65 10.00 1.72 -7.24
CA ASN A 65 10.23 2.96 -7.97
C ASN A 65 9.40 4.14 -7.43
N ASN A 66 8.40 3.88 -6.59
CA ASN A 66 7.60 4.95 -5.99
C ASN A 66 8.42 5.72 -4.95
N ALA A 67 8.04 6.99 -4.75
CA ALA A 67 8.48 7.74 -3.59
C ALA A 67 7.89 7.15 -2.30
N SER A 68 8.53 7.44 -1.16
CA SER A 68 8.12 6.97 0.18
C SER A 68 7.43 8.05 1.02
N ASP A 69 7.40 9.29 0.53
CA ASP A 69 7.04 10.51 1.26
C ASP A 69 5.91 11.28 0.57
N TYR A 70 4.88 10.56 0.13
CA TYR A 70 3.68 11.20 -0.36
C TYR A 70 2.91 11.89 0.77
N ASP A 71 2.31 13.04 0.45
CA ASP A 71 1.31 13.68 1.29
C ASP A 71 0.02 12.84 1.37
N ASP A 72 -0.89 13.23 2.26
CA ASP A 72 -2.21 12.61 2.38
C ASP A 72 -3.02 12.78 1.08
N GLY A 73 -3.58 11.68 0.59
CA GLY A 73 -4.36 11.67 -0.65
C GLY A 73 -4.82 10.28 -1.07
N PHE A 74 -5.14 10.16 -2.35
CA PHE A 74 -5.55 8.91 -2.98
C PHE A 74 -4.47 8.41 -3.93
N PHE A 75 -3.92 7.24 -3.64
CA PHE A 75 -2.98 6.57 -4.53
C PHE A 75 -3.73 5.80 -5.59
N ILE A 76 -3.42 6.08 -6.85
CA ILE A 76 -4.06 5.47 -8.02
C ILE A 76 -2.96 4.93 -8.93
N GLU A 77 -3.08 3.66 -9.31
CA GLU A 77 -2.14 3.04 -10.25
C GLU A 77 -2.18 3.77 -11.60
N ARG A 78 -1.02 3.94 -12.23
CA ARG A 78 -0.84 4.79 -13.42
C ARG A 78 -1.72 4.44 -14.62
N GLN A 79 -1.86 3.17 -14.98
CA GLN A 79 -2.71 2.75 -16.09
C GLN A 79 -4.19 3.05 -15.79
N THR A 80 -4.61 2.82 -14.55
CA THR A 80 -5.94 3.13 -14.06
C THR A 80 -6.21 4.63 -14.11
N ALA A 81 -5.29 5.45 -13.59
CA ALA A 81 -5.38 6.91 -13.63
C ALA A 81 -5.44 7.45 -15.08
N THR A 82 -4.60 6.91 -15.96
CA THR A 82 -4.59 7.26 -17.39
C THR A 82 -5.92 6.90 -18.06
N GLY A 83 -6.46 5.71 -17.77
CA GLY A 83 -7.71 5.24 -18.35
C GLY A 83 -8.93 6.10 -17.99
N ILE A 84 -8.87 6.81 -16.86
CA ILE A 84 -9.94 7.70 -16.38
C ILE A 84 -9.59 9.20 -16.48
N GLY A 85 -8.45 9.53 -17.08
CA GLY A 85 -8.03 10.92 -17.28
C GLY A 85 -7.74 11.68 -15.98
N ILE A 86 -7.10 11.03 -15.01
CA ILE A 86 -6.60 11.65 -13.78
C ILE A 86 -5.08 11.81 -13.88
N ALA A 87 -4.60 13.02 -13.56
CA ALA A 87 -3.18 13.31 -13.46
C ALA A 87 -2.73 13.34 -11.99
N ASP A 88 -1.43 13.17 -11.78
CA ASP A 88 -0.80 13.38 -10.47
C ASP A 88 -1.02 14.84 -10.04
N GLY A 89 -1.44 15.04 -8.78
CA GLY A 89 -1.77 16.36 -8.23
C GLY A 89 -3.21 16.82 -8.49
N ASP A 90 -4.02 16.08 -9.26
CA ASP A 90 -5.43 16.42 -9.45
C ASP A 90 -6.20 16.35 -8.12
N ASN A 91 -7.09 17.30 -7.89
CA ASN A 91 -8.09 17.16 -6.82
C ASN A 91 -9.19 16.21 -7.27
N VAL A 92 -9.38 15.11 -6.55
CA VAL A 92 -10.38 14.09 -6.88
C VAL A 92 -11.41 13.97 -5.77
N GLN A 93 -12.65 13.71 -6.17
CA GLN A 93 -13.74 13.40 -5.27
C GLN A 93 -14.08 11.92 -5.38
N VAL A 94 -14.03 11.23 -4.25
CA VAL A 94 -14.34 9.81 -4.13
C VAL A 94 -15.63 9.68 -3.34
N ARG A 95 -16.62 9.00 -3.92
CA ARG A 95 -17.85 8.62 -3.23
C ARG A 95 -17.74 7.16 -2.79
N LEU A 96 -17.92 6.93 -1.49
CA LEU A 96 -17.97 5.62 -0.87
C LEU A 96 -19.38 5.01 -0.96
N ASP A 97 -19.52 3.75 -0.56
CA ASP A 97 -20.77 2.99 -0.60
C ASP A 97 -21.83 3.45 0.40
N ASP A 98 -21.43 4.16 1.45
CA ASP A 98 -22.31 4.87 2.39
C ASP A 98 -22.71 6.28 1.92
N ASP A 99 -22.45 6.61 0.65
CA ASP A 99 -22.61 7.91 0.03
C ASP A 99 -21.73 9.04 0.62
N ALA A 100 -20.81 8.73 1.54
CA ALA A 100 -19.83 9.71 2.01
C ALA A 100 -18.94 10.15 0.85
N VAL A 101 -18.72 11.46 0.73
CA VAL A 101 -17.84 12.04 -0.27
C VAL A 101 -16.57 12.54 0.40
N GLN A 102 -15.43 12.02 -0.05
CA GLN A 102 -14.11 12.47 0.35
C GLN A 102 -13.46 13.23 -0.80
N THR A 103 -12.66 14.24 -0.46
CA THR A 103 -11.87 15.02 -1.41
C THR A 103 -10.41 14.95 -1.00
N GLY A 104 -9.53 14.77 -1.98
CA GLY A 104 -8.10 14.62 -1.73
C GLY A 104 -7.31 14.74 -3.02
N VAL A 105 -6.00 14.88 -2.89
CA VAL A 105 -5.07 14.93 -4.01
C VAL A 105 -4.86 13.51 -4.55
N ALA A 106 -4.86 13.36 -5.87
CA ALA A 106 -4.49 12.12 -6.53
C ALA A 106 -2.97 11.99 -6.61
N HIS A 107 -2.45 10.87 -6.14
CA HIS A 107 -1.06 10.46 -6.29
C HIS A 107 -0.99 9.31 -7.28
N VAL A 108 -0.37 9.53 -8.44
CA VAL A 108 -0.25 8.52 -9.49
C VAL A 108 0.99 7.69 -9.25
N VAL A 109 0.78 6.42 -8.87
CA VAL A 109 1.85 5.50 -8.45
C VAL A 109 2.06 4.37 -9.45
N ASP A 110 3.26 3.81 -9.44
CA ASP A 110 3.55 2.52 -10.04
C ASP A 110 3.00 1.37 -9.19
N ALA A 111 2.52 0.32 -9.85
CA ALA A 111 2.18 -0.93 -9.20
C ALA A 111 2.78 -2.08 -10.00
N ASP A 112 3.52 -2.94 -9.33
CA ASP A 112 4.05 -4.17 -9.94
C ASP A 112 2.90 -5.18 -10.15
N ARG A 113 3.10 -6.17 -11.01
CA ARG A 113 2.04 -7.09 -11.51
C ARG A 113 1.13 -7.70 -10.44
N GLY A 114 1.60 -7.90 -9.20
CA GLY A 114 0.77 -8.42 -8.10
C GLY A 114 -0.34 -7.48 -7.63
N PHE A 115 -0.22 -6.18 -7.91
CA PHE A 115 -1.15 -5.13 -7.48
C PHE A 115 -1.83 -4.40 -8.65
N ALA A 116 -1.21 -4.42 -9.83
CA ALA A 116 -1.65 -3.67 -11.01
C ALA A 116 -3.00 -4.12 -11.59
N ASP A 117 -3.40 -5.37 -11.39
CA ASP A 117 -4.58 -5.95 -12.07
C ASP A 117 -5.92 -5.59 -11.38
N THR A 118 -5.92 -4.70 -10.38
CA THR A 118 -7.14 -4.32 -9.65
C THR A 118 -7.31 -2.80 -9.58
N SER A 119 -8.50 -2.30 -9.91
CA SER A 119 -8.86 -0.89 -9.74
C SER A 119 -9.02 -0.57 -8.25
N ARG A 120 -7.90 -0.26 -7.59
CA ARG A 120 -7.83 0.12 -6.19
C ARG A 120 -7.53 1.61 -6.04
N LEU A 121 -8.08 2.18 -4.97
CA LEU A 121 -7.79 3.50 -4.46
C LEU A 121 -7.23 3.30 -3.06
N TRP A 122 -5.93 3.46 -2.87
CA TRP A 122 -5.36 3.41 -1.52
C TRP A 122 -5.40 4.81 -0.92
N ALA A 123 -5.63 4.89 0.39
CA ALA A 123 -5.55 6.15 1.12
C ALA A 123 -5.06 5.89 2.54
N TYR A 124 -4.21 6.78 3.05
CA TYR A 124 -3.71 6.65 4.41
C TYR A 124 -4.86 6.79 5.42
N ALA A 125 -4.77 5.96 6.45
CA ALA A 125 -5.65 5.99 7.61
C ALA A 125 -4.81 6.10 8.89
N ALA A 126 -5.46 6.52 9.97
CA ALA A 126 -4.81 6.52 11.28
C ALA A 126 -4.37 5.09 11.65
N PRO A 127 -3.17 4.89 12.23
CA PRO A 127 -2.62 3.57 12.56
C PRO A 127 -3.25 2.98 13.81
N GLN A 128 -4.57 2.78 13.79
CA GLN A 128 -5.38 2.33 14.91
C GLN A 128 -6.21 1.12 14.52
N GLY A 129 -6.46 0.21 15.47
CA GLY A 129 -7.24 -0.99 15.23
C GLY A 129 -6.44 -2.13 14.57
N ASN A 130 -7.16 -2.99 13.87
CA ASN A 130 -6.65 -4.27 13.35
C ASN A 130 -6.67 -4.30 11.82
N LEU A 131 -5.62 -4.87 11.25
CA LEU A 131 -5.44 -5.05 9.83
C LEU A 131 -5.96 -6.41 9.38
N THR A 132 -6.36 -6.47 8.11
CA THR A 132 -6.56 -7.73 7.39
C THR A 132 -5.21 -8.34 7.01
N ASP A 133 -4.31 -7.51 6.47
CA ASP A 133 -2.99 -7.93 6.01
C ASP A 133 -1.91 -6.90 6.39
N CYS A 134 -0.69 -7.38 6.61
CA CYS A 134 0.51 -6.54 6.73
C CYS A 134 1.61 -7.10 5.82
N TYR A 135 1.98 -6.30 4.82
CA TYR A 135 3.06 -6.58 3.90
C TYR A 135 4.36 -6.02 4.47
N VAL A 136 5.43 -6.81 4.38
CA VAL A 136 6.75 -6.41 4.87
C VAL A 136 7.80 -6.86 3.86
N GLU A 137 8.57 -5.91 3.36
CA GLU A 137 9.76 -6.14 2.58
C GLU A 137 11.00 -5.96 3.45
N PHE A 138 11.94 -6.91 3.38
CA PHE A 138 13.19 -6.87 4.15
C PHE A 138 14.36 -6.49 3.26
N VAL A 139 15.34 -5.78 3.83
CA VAL A 139 16.60 -5.48 3.15
C VAL A 139 17.30 -6.80 2.80
N PRO A 140 17.69 -7.04 1.54
CA PRO A 140 18.39 -8.27 1.16
C PRO A 140 19.71 -8.41 1.94
N ARG A 141 19.83 -9.47 2.74
CA ARG A 141 21.12 -9.80 3.36
C ARG A 141 22.06 -10.32 2.29
N ARG A 142 23.14 -9.60 2.00
CA ARG A 142 24.26 -10.14 1.24
C ARG A 142 24.89 -11.26 2.08
N TYR A 143 24.63 -12.52 1.74
CA TYR A 143 25.49 -13.61 2.20
C TYR A 143 26.81 -13.52 1.41
N PRO A 144 27.98 -13.32 2.05
CA PRO A 144 29.22 -13.60 1.35
C PRO A 144 29.21 -15.09 0.99
N MET A 145 29.27 -15.41 -0.30
CA MET A 145 29.63 -16.76 -0.72
C MET A 145 31.05 -17.01 -0.20
N THR A 146 31.17 -17.75 0.90
CA THR A 146 32.45 -18.33 1.28
C THR A 146 32.83 -19.30 0.17
N SER A 147 33.73 -18.86 -0.71
CA SER A 147 34.39 -19.72 -1.69
C SER A 147 34.95 -20.92 -0.93
N MET A 148 34.32 -22.09 -1.08
CA MET A 148 34.97 -23.35 -0.75
C MET A 148 36.11 -23.52 -1.74
N ARG A 149 37.29 -23.01 -1.38
CA ARG A 149 38.53 -23.50 -1.96
C ARG A 149 38.68 -24.94 -1.49
N SER A 150 38.47 -25.86 -2.42
CA SER A 150 39.01 -27.21 -2.38
C SER A 150 40.50 -27.12 -2.01
N ALA A 151 40.87 -27.62 -0.83
CA ALA A 151 42.25 -27.93 -0.52
C ALA A 151 42.60 -29.22 -1.27
N GLY A 152 43.59 -29.12 -2.17
CA GLY A 152 44.20 -30.27 -2.82
C GLY A 152 45.11 -31.06 -1.90
#